data_AF-A0A3R6AUY1-F1
#
_entry.id   AF-A0A3R6AUY1-F1
#
_cell.length_a   1.000
_cell.length_b   1.000
_cell.length_c   1.000
_cell.angle_alpha   90.00
_cell.angle_beta   90.00
_cell.angle_gamma   90.00
#
_symmetry.space_group_name_H-M   'P 1'
#
loop_
_entity.id
_entity.type
_entity.pdbx_description
1 polymer ?
#
loop_
_entity_poly.entity_id
_entity_poly.type
_entity_poly.pdbx_seq_one_letter_code
_entity_poly.pdbx_strand_id
1 'polypeptide(L)' 'MALNAERLKNKIVAAMDKCQREEDNPNRSKEEFAQALASAIVEEIKGLQIIYTSGLIAPTSGGPVTGKINAKIE' A
#
# COMPACT_ATOMS: atom_id res chain seq x y z
N MET A 1 12.12 -4.91 4.69
CA MET A 1 11.62 -5.35 3.37
C MET A 1 11.12 -4.12 2.66
N ALA A 2 11.83 -3.67 1.64
CA ALA A 2 11.39 -2.56 0.79
C ALA A 2 10.10 -2.96 0.06
N LEU A 3 9.31 -1.96 -0.35
CA LEU A 3 8.16 -2.14 -1.23
C LEU A 3 8.52 -3.13 -2.35
N ASN A 4 7.74 -4.20 -2.56
CA ASN A 4 8.05 -5.13 -3.66
C ASN A 4 7.70 -4.43 -4.98
N ALA A 5 8.68 -3.73 -5.54
CA ALA A 5 8.51 -2.90 -6.73
C ALA A 5 8.00 -3.70 -7.93
N GLU A 6 8.40 -4.97 -8.04
CA GLU A 6 7.93 -5.87 -9.09
C GLU A 6 6.45 -6.23 -8.92
N ARG A 7 6.02 -6.54 -7.70
CA ARG A 7 4.60 -6.79 -7.39
C ARG A 7 3.74 -5.56 -7.63
N LEU A 8 4.20 -4.38 -7.22
CA LEU A 8 3.51 -3.12 -7.48
C LEU A 8 3.41 -2.84 -8.98
N LYS A 9 4.52 -3.01 -9.73
CA LYS A 9 4.53 -2.86 -11.19
C LYS A 9 3.48 -3.76 -11.85
N ASN A 10 3.40 -5.02 -11.45
CA ASN A 10 2.45 -5.98 -12.02
C ASN A 10 0.99 -5.57 -11.74
N LYS A 11 0.69 -5.05 -10.54
CA LYS A 11 -0.65 -4.52 -10.22
C LYS A 11 -1.01 -3.30 -11.07
N ILE A 12 -0.06 -2.39 -11.27
CA ILE A 12 -0.27 -1.19 -12.09
C ILE A 12 -0.54 -1.58 -13.54
N VAL A 13 0.26 -2.49 -14.12
CA VAL A 13 0.06 -2.97 -15.50
C VAL A 13 -1.31 -3.63 -15.65
N ALA A 14 -1.73 -4.48 -14.70
CA ALA A 14 -3.05 -5.10 -14.74
C ALA A 14 -4.19 -4.06 -14.69
N ALA A 15 -4.03 -2.98 -13.93
CA ALA A 15 -5.00 -1.88 -13.91
C ALA A 15 -5.04 -1.14 -15.26
N MET A 16 -3.88 -0.89 -15.88
CA MET A 16 -3.81 -0.28 -17.22
C MET A 16 -4.46 -1.18 -18.28
N ASP A 17 -4.16 -2.48 -18.28
CA ASP A 17 -4.75 -3.45 -19.23
C ASP A 17 -6.27 -3.53 -19.11
N LYS A 18 -6.82 -3.38 -17.91
CA LYS A 18 -8.27 -3.31 -17.70
C LYS A 18 -8.84 -2.03 -18.29
N CYS A 19 -8.24 -0.89 -18.00
CA CYS A 19 -8.71 0.42 -18.47
C CYS A 19 -8.57 0.61 -19.98
N GLN A 20 -7.56 -0.01 -20.60
CA GLN A 20 -7.34 0.05 -22.05
C GLN A 20 -8.45 -0.67 -22.86
N ARG A 21 -9.16 -1.63 -22.25
CA ARG A 21 -10.28 -2.33 -22.89
C ARG A 21 -11.61 -1.55 -22.83
N GLU A 22 -11.63 -0.41 -22.14
CA GLU A 22 -12.83 0.43 -22.02
C GLU A 22 -12.93 1.35 -23.25
N GLU A 23 -13.90 1.08 -24.13
CA GLU A 23 -14.07 1.83 -25.39
C GLU A 23 -15.13 2.95 -25.29
N ASP A 24 -16.05 2.85 -24.31
CA ASP A 24 -17.26 3.69 -24.27
C ASP A 24 -17.16 4.89 -23.31
N ASN A 25 -16.33 4.81 -22.26
CA ASN A 25 -16.27 5.87 -21.24
C ASN A 25 -14.85 6.12 -20.71
N PRO A 26 -14.08 7.00 -21.36
CA PRO A 26 -12.71 7.34 -20.96
C PRO A 26 -12.61 7.92 -19.55
N ASN A 27 -13.63 8.68 -19.09
CA ASN A 27 -13.61 9.29 -17.76
C ASN A 27 -13.78 8.26 -16.65
N ARG A 28 -14.67 7.28 -16.84
CA ARG A 28 -14.80 6.13 -15.94
C ARG A 28 -13.49 5.35 -15.87
N SER A 29 -12.88 5.08 -17.03
CA SER A 29 -11.63 4.34 -17.11
C SER A 29 -10.49 5.03 -16.34
N LYS A 30 -10.42 6.37 -16.42
CA LYS A 30 -9.49 7.19 -15.64
C LYS A 30 -9.71 7.08 -14.12
N GLU A 31 -10.95 7.13 -13.66
CA GLU A 31 -11.29 7.00 -12.23
C GLU A 31 -11.01 5.58 -11.71
N GLU A 32 -11.36 4.55 -12.48
CA GLU A 32 -11.07 3.16 -12.12
C GLU A 32 -9.56 2.90 -12.04
N PHE A 33 -8.77 3.45 -12.98
CA PHE A 33 -7.31 3.37 -12.93
C PHE A 33 -6.75 4.03 -11.66
N ALA A 34 -7.18 5.26 -11.37
CA ALA A 34 -6.72 6.01 -10.20
C ALA A 34 -7.03 5.27 -8.89
N GLN A 35 -8.23 4.70 -8.78
CA GLN A 35 -8.65 3.91 -7.62
C GLN A 35 -7.85 2.62 -7.49
N ALA A 36 -7.59 1.90 -8.58
CA ALA A 36 -6.81 0.68 -8.58
C ALA A 36 -5.34 0.94 -8.20
N LEU A 37 -4.74 2.02 -8.71
CA LEU A 37 -3.39 2.46 -8.35
C LEU A 37 -3.29 2.79 -6.86
N ALA A 38 -4.21 3.62 -6.34
CA ALA A 38 -4.24 3.97 -4.92
C ALA A 38 -4.36 2.73 -4.03
N SER A 39 -5.23 1.79 -4.41
CA SER A 39 -5.44 0.54 -3.66
C SER A 39 -4.18 -0.33 -3.66
N ALA A 40 -3.53 -0.49 -4.81
CA ALA A 40 -2.28 -1.23 -4.91
C ALA A 40 -1.18 -0.65 -4.00
N ILE A 41 -1.03 0.68 -3.98
CA ILE A 41 -0.06 1.37 -3.11
C ILE A 41 -0.39 1.12 -1.63
N VAL A 42 -1.65 1.28 -1.22
CA VAL A 42 -2.08 1.05 0.17
C VAL A 42 -1.83 -0.39 0.61
N GLU A 43 -2.08 -1.37 -0.26
CA GLU A 43 -1.79 -2.78 0.04
C GLU A 43 -0.30 -3.05 0.24
N GLU A 44 0.56 -2.46 -0.60
CA GLU A 44 2.01 -2.59 -0.41
C GLU A 44 2.46 -1.94 0.91
N ILE A 45 1.93 -0.77 1.26
CA ILE A 45 2.21 -0.09 2.53
C ILE A 45 1.74 -0.93 3.73
N LYS A 46 0.53 -1.52 3.66
CA LYS A 46 0.02 -2.42 4.72
C LYS A 46 0.87 -3.69 4.86
N GLY A 47 1.51 -4.14 3.79
CA GLY A 47 2.45 -5.26 3.81
C GLY A 47 3.80 -4.95 4.44
N LEU A 48 4.08 -3.68 4.79
CA LEU A 48 5.30 -3.31 5.48
C LEU A 48 5.33 -3.94 6.87
N GLN A 49 6.20 -4.95 7.02
CA GLN A 49 6.52 -5.49 8.33
C GLN A 49 7.40 -4.50 9.08
N ILE A 50 6.88 -4.00 10.19
CA ILE A 50 7.66 -3.20 11.14
C ILE A 50 8.37 -4.18 12.08
N ILE A 51 9.69 -4.29 11.94
CA ILE A 51 10.50 -5.08 12.88
C ILE A 51 10.77 -4.21 14.11
N TYR A 52 10.16 -4.56 15.23
CA TYR A 52 10.41 -3.89 16.51
C TYR A 52 11.74 -4.39 17.09
N THR A 53 12.78 -3.55 17.02
CA THR A 53 14.10 -3.87 17.59
C THR A 53 14.15 -3.67 19.12
N SER A 54 13.17 -2.97 19.71
CA SER A 54 13.09 -2.72 21.15
C SER A 54 11.65 -2.50 21.63
N GLY A 55 11.41 -2.87 22.90
CA GLY A 55 10.12 -3.16 23.50
C GLY A 55 9.02 -2.13 23.29
N LEU A 56 7.94 -2.60 22.68
CA LEU A 56 6.64 -1.93 22.69
C LEU A 56 6.14 -1.79 24.13
N ILE A 57 5.78 -0.57 24.57
CA ILE A 57 5.31 -0.31 25.93
C ILE A 57 3.78 -0.28 25.94
N ALA A 58 3.18 -1.22 26.68
CA ALA A 58 1.75 -1.17 27.00
C ALA A 58 1.52 -0.21 28.18
N PRO A 59 0.55 0.72 28.11
CA PRO A 59 0.21 1.57 29.25
C PRO A 59 -0.28 0.73 30.44
N THR A 60 0.18 1.04 31.64
CA THR A 60 -0.22 0.34 32.89
C THR A 60 -1.71 0.47 33.21
N SER A 61 -2.40 1.47 32.67
CA SER A 61 -3.84 1.68 32.79
C SER A 61 -4.68 0.89 31.78
N GLY A 62 -4.05 0.07 30.93
CA GLY A 62 -4.68 -0.51 29.74
C GLY A 62 -4.78 0.51 28.61
N GLY A 63 -4.68 0.03 27.36
CA GLY A 63 -4.73 0.87 26.16
C GLY A 63 -3.89 0.32 25.01
N PRO A 64 -3.96 0.95 23.83
CA PRO A 64 -3.16 0.54 22.69
C PRO A 64 -1.68 0.67 23.01
N VAL A 65 -0.94 -0.35 22.63
CA VAL A 65 0.52 -0.38 22.69
C VAL A 65 1.06 0.66 21.70
N THR A 66 1.90 1.58 22.17
CA THR A 66 2.46 2.67 21.33
C THR A 66 3.99 2.64 21.36
N GLY A 67 4.61 3.10 20.27
CA GLY A 67 6.06 3.16 20.13
C GLY A 67 6.47 4.08 18.97
N LYS A 68 7.68 4.63 19.03
CA LYS A 68 8.26 5.40 17.92
C LYS A 68 8.84 4.43 16.89
N ILE A 69 8.41 4.55 15.65
CA ILE A 69 8.92 3.75 14.52
C ILE A 69 10.07 4.52 13.89
N ASN A 70 11.30 4.01 14.01
CA ASN A 70 12.43 4.46 13.21
C ASN A 70 12.54 3.57 11.97
N ALA A 71 11.80 3.91 10.92
CA ALA A 71 11.89 3.20 9.65
C ALA A 71 12.86 3.94 8.70
N LYS A 72 13.80 3.20 8.12
CA LYS A 72 14.54 3.63 6.93
C LYS A 72 13.87 2.98 5.73
N ILE A 73 13.30 3.78 4.84
CA ILE A 73 12.78 3.31 3.55
C ILE A 73 13.93 3.53 2.57
N GLU A 74 14.59 2.45 2.16
CA GLU A 74 15.57 2.43 1.06
C GLU A 74 14.99 1.70 -0.14
#